data_AF-A0A251TPJ2-F1
#
_entry.id   AF-A0A251TPJ2-F1
#
_cell.length_a   1.000
_cell.length_b   1.000
_cell.length_c   1.000
_cell.angle_alpha   90.00
_cell.angle_beta   90.00
_cell.angle_gamma   90.00
#
_symmetry.space_group_name_H-M   'P 1'
#
loop_
_entity.id
_entity.type
_entity.pdbx_description
1 polymer ?
#
loop_
_entity_poly.entity_id
_entity_poly.type
_entity_poly.pdbx_seq_one_letter_code
_entity_poly.pdbx_strand_id
1 'polypeptide(L)'
;MDPVTTEDCFDVSDTEKEDDEEEATAHLRDRFRISTISIAESEAKRNNLEISQSVIVCISDLAFKYAEQLADDLELFAHHANRKIVNMNDVILSAHRNKHLADTLRAFSHDLKAKEPHSEKKRKKTSNKEDKGFPSVHHIDP
;
A
#
# COMPACT_ATOMS: atom_id res chain seq x y z
N MET A 1 -3.13 -18.42 60.08
CA MET A 1 -2.66 -18.87 58.76
C MET A 1 -3.89 -18.94 57.88
N ASP A 2 -4.12 -17.88 57.09
CA ASP A 2 -5.15 -17.88 56.05
C ASP A 2 -4.47 -18.25 54.72
N PRO A 3 -5.07 -19.11 53.88
CA PRO A 3 -4.52 -19.37 52.56
C PRO A 3 -4.86 -18.20 51.65
N VAL A 4 -3.83 -17.53 51.11
CA VAL A 4 -3.95 -16.62 49.97
C VAL A 4 -4.43 -17.46 48.79
N THR A 5 -5.69 -17.28 48.40
CA THR A 5 -6.15 -17.61 47.06
C THR A 5 -5.52 -16.61 46.11
N THR A 6 -4.45 -17.03 45.45
CA THR A 6 -3.95 -16.33 44.26
C THR A 6 -5.06 -16.39 43.22
N GLU A 7 -5.75 -15.27 43.03
CA GLU A 7 -6.67 -15.08 41.92
C GLU A 7 -5.84 -15.15 40.62
N ASP A 8 -6.10 -16.20 39.85
CA ASP A 8 -5.58 -16.35 38.50
C ASP A 8 -6.37 -15.37 37.63
N CYS A 9 -5.83 -14.16 37.47
CA CYS A 9 -6.35 -13.13 36.59
C CYS A 9 -6.05 -13.55 35.15
N PHE A 10 -6.77 -14.57 34.66
CA PHE A 10 -6.79 -14.95 33.26
C PHE A 10 -7.22 -13.73 32.45
N ASP A 11 -6.30 -13.16 31.69
CA ASP A 11 -6.51 -11.93 30.93
C ASP A 11 -7.47 -12.18 29.76
N VAL A 12 -8.76 -12.13 30.06
CA VAL A 12 -9.87 -12.23 29.09
C VAL A 12 -9.68 -11.26 27.92
N SER A 13 -8.99 -10.14 28.15
CA SER A 13 -8.79 -9.11 27.13
C SER A 13 -7.75 -9.47 26.07
N ASP A 14 -6.89 -10.46 26.30
CA ASP A 14 -5.90 -10.91 25.31
C ASP A 14 -6.55 -11.93 24.36
N THR A 15 -7.34 -12.85 24.93
CA THR A 15 -8.08 -13.88 24.17
C THR A 15 -9.14 -13.28 23.25
N GLU A 16 -9.91 -12.29 23.71
CA GLU A 16 -10.92 -11.62 22.85
C GLU A 16 -10.28 -10.90 21.64
N LYS A 17 -9.05 -10.35 21.79
CA LYS A 17 -8.35 -9.71 20.67
C LYS A 17 -7.82 -10.74 19.66
N GLU A 18 -7.30 -11.87 20.14
CA GLU A 18 -6.84 -12.96 19.28
C GLU A 18 -8.01 -13.55 18.47
N ASP A 19 -9.18 -13.74 19.09
CA ASP A 19 -10.38 -14.23 18.42
C ASP A 19 -10.85 -13.27 17.31
N ASP A 20 -10.85 -11.95 17.58
CA ASP A 20 -11.20 -10.92 16.59
C ASP A 20 -10.22 -10.91 15.40
N GLU A 21 -8.92 -11.07 15.65
CA GLU A 21 -7.90 -11.15 14.61
C GLU A 21 -8.03 -12.44 13.79
N GLU A 22 -8.33 -13.57 14.43
CA GLU A 22 -8.58 -14.83 13.74
C GLU A 22 -9.84 -14.74 12.87
N GLU A 23 -10.92 -14.13 13.36
CA GLU A 23 -12.12 -13.90 12.55
C GLU A 23 -11.84 -12.98 11.36
N ALA A 24 -11.09 -11.89 11.56
CA ALA A 24 -10.71 -10.96 10.50
C ALA A 24 -9.84 -11.64 9.43
N THR A 25 -8.86 -12.45 9.85
CA THR A 25 -7.98 -13.20 8.92
C THR A 25 -8.77 -14.27 8.16
N ALA A 26 -9.69 -14.98 8.81
CA ALA A 26 -10.59 -15.92 8.16
C ALA A 26 -11.46 -15.23 7.10
N HIS A 27 -12.00 -14.05 7.42
CA HIS A 27 -12.77 -13.25 6.48
C HIS A 27 -11.93 -12.85 5.25
N LEU A 28 -10.71 -12.34 5.46
CA LEU A 28 -9.80 -11.99 4.36
C LEU A 28 -9.45 -13.19 3.49
N ARG A 29 -9.22 -14.36 4.10
CA ARG A 29 -8.92 -15.60 3.36
C ARG A 29 -10.08 -16.03 2.47
N ASP A 30 -11.33 -15.90 2.93
CA ASP A 30 -12.50 -16.18 2.10
C ASP A 30 -12.59 -15.21 0.91
N ARG A 31 -12.32 -13.92 1.13
CA ARG A 31 -12.27 -12.91 0.05
C ARG A 31 -11.20 -13.25 -1.00
N PHE A 32 -10.02 -13.68 -0.57
CA PHE A 32 -8.96 -14.17 -1.46
C PHE A 32 -9.43 -15.36 -2.29
N ARG A 33 -10.16 -16.30 -1.68
CA ARG A 33 -10.69 -17.48 -2.37
C ARG A 33 -11.70 -17.10 -3.44
N ILE A 34 -12.65 -16.21 -3.13
CA ILE A 34 -13.63 -15.71 -4.11
C ILE A 34 -12.93 -15.03 -5.29
N SER A 35 -11.94 -14.17 -5.02
CA SER A 35 -11.17 -13.50 -6.08
C SER A 35 -10.39 -14.51 -6.94
N THR A 36 -9.78 -15.51 -6.30
CA THR A 36 -9.02 -16.56 -6.98
C THR A 36 -9.92 -17.39 -7.91
N ILE A 37 -11.10 -17.79 -7.44
CA ILE A 37 -12.10 -18.49 -8.28
C ILE A 37 -12.42 -17.65 -9.52
N SER A 38 -12.75 -16.36 -9.33
CA SER A 38 -13.13 -15.48 -10.44
C SER A 38 -12.02 -15.35 -11.50
N ILE A 39 -10.77 -15.15 -11.07
CA ILE A 39 -9.62 -15.03 -11.98
C ILE A 39 -9.35 -16.37 -12.67
N ALA A 40 -9.30 -17.46 -11.91
CA ALA A 40 -8.95 -18.78 -12.42
C ALA A 40 -9.99 -19.29 -13.42
N GLU A 41 -11.28 -19.14 -13.14
CA GLU A 41 -12.34 -19.51 -14.08
C GLU A 41 -12.31 -18.65 -15.34
N SER A 42 -12.01 -17.35 -15.21
CA SER A 42 -11.89 -16.46 -16.36
C SER A 42 -10.72 -16.84 -17.26
N GLU A 43 -9.58 -17.24 -16.67
CA GLU A 43 -8.44 -17.77 -17.42
C GLU A 43 -8.75 -19.13 -18.06
N ALA A 44 -9.38 -20.05 -17.31
CA ALA A 44 -9.76 -21.37 -17.82
C ALA A 44 -10.70 -21.25 -19.03
N LYS A 45 -11.73 -20.39 -18.94
CA LYS A 45 -12.65 -20.07 -20.05
C LYS A 45 -11.92 -19.50 -21.26
N ARG A 46 -10.99 -18.55 -21.07
CA ARG A 46 -10.21 -17.96 -22.17
C ARG A 46 -9.36 -18.99 -22.92
N ASN A 47 -8.91 -20.04 -22.23
CA ASN A 47 -8.10 -21.10 -22.82
C ASN A 47 -8.91 -22.34 -23.23
N ASN A 48 -10.24 -22.34 -23.08
CA ASN A 48 -11.11 -23.50 -23.27
C ASN A 48 -10.68 -24.72 -22.43
N LEU A 49 -10.28 -24.47 -21.18
CA LEU A 49 -9.89 -25.48 -20.21
C LEU A 49 -10.85 -25.46 -19.01
N GLU A 50 -10.84 -26.54 -18.24
CA GLU A 50 -11.44 -26.61 -16.92
C GLU A 50 -10.34 -26.60 -15.86
N ILE A 51 -10.61 -25.97 -14.71
CA ILE A 51 -9.68 -25.95 -13.58
C ILE A 51 -10.25 -26.76 -12.41
N SER A 52 -9.39 -27.59 -11.82
CA SER A 52 -9.75 -28.37 -10.64
C SER A 52 -9.97 -27.47 -9.42
N GLN A 53 -10.99 -27.81 -8.61
CA GLN A 53 -11.26 -27.14 -7.33
C GLN A 53 -10.07 -27.21 -6.36
N SER A 54 -9.33 -28.33 -6.34
CA SER A 54 -8.14 -28.45 -5.50
C SER A 54 -7.03 -27.48 -5.88
N VAL A 55 -6.89 -27.19 -7.18
CA VAL A 55 -5.91 -26.21 -7.69
C VAL A 55 -6.31 -24.80 -7.29
N ILE A 56 -7.60 -24.45 -7.39
CA ILE A 56 -8.13 -23.16 -6.93
C ILE A 56 -7.83 -22.94 -5.44
N VAL A 57 -8.12 -23.93 -4.60
CA VAL A 57 -7.85 -23.84 -3.15
C VAL A 57 -6.36 -23.62 -2.89
N CYS A 58 -5.51 -24.39 -3.56
CA CYS A 58 -4.06 -24.27 -3.43
C CYS A 58 -3.55 -22.88 -3.86
N ILE A 59 -4.01 -22.36 -4.99
CA ILE A 59 -3.63 -21.02 -5.47
C ILE A 59 -4.11 -19.94 -4.50
N SER A 60 -5.32 -20.06 -3.97
CA SER A 60 -5.87 -19.10 -3.01
C SER A 60 -5.03 -19.04 -1.74
N ASP A 61 -4.67 -20.18 -1.17
CA ASP A 61 -3.83 -20.26 0.03
C ASP A 61 -2.41 -19.74 -0.24
N LEU A 62 -1.86 -20.03 -1.42
CA LEU A 62 -0.56 -19.52 -1.81
C LEU A 62 -0.57 -18.00 -1.99
N ALA A 63 -1.60 -17.45 -2.64
CA ALA A 63 -1.76 -16.01 -2.83
C ALA A 63 -1.93 -15.27 -1.51
N PHE A 64 -2.69 -15.84 -0.56
CA PHE A 64 -2.87 -15.26 0.77
C PHE A 64 -1.53 -15.20 1.54
N LYS A 65 -0.79 -16.32 1.58
CA LYS A 65 0.55 -16.37 2.20
C LYS A 65 1.56 -15.46 1.50
N TYR A 66 1.47 -15.36 0.18
CA TYR A 66 2.35 -14.47 -0.58
C TYR A 66 2.06 -13.00 -0.28
N ALA A 67 0.80 -12.63 0.00
CA ALA A 67 0.44 -11.26 0.35
C ALA A 67 1.07 -10.80 1.67
N GLU A 68 1.17 -11.70 2.66
CA GLU A 68 1.89 -11.46 3.92
C GLU A 68 3.37 -11.16 3.67
N GLN A 69 4.08 -12.07 2.98
CA GLN A 69 5.50 -11.86 2.65
C GLN A 69 5.72 -10.58 1.81
N LEU A 70 4.79 -10.29 0.89
CA LEU A 70 4.86 -9.08 0.09
C LEU A 70 4.69 -7.82 0.95
N ALA A 71 3.82 -7.84 1.97
CA ALA A 71 3.65 -6.72 2.88
C ALA A 71 4.94 -6.41 3.66
N ASP A 72 5.59 -7.44 4.20
CA ASP A 72 6.88 -7.31 4.91
C ASP A 72 7.97 -6.75 4.01
N ASP A 73 8.08 -7.29 2.78
CA ASP A 73 9.05 -6.82 1.80
C ASP A 73 8.81 -5.34 1.45
N LEU A 74 7.54 -4.93 1.26
CA LEU A 74 7.18 -3.55 0.93
C LEU A 74 7.48 -2.58 2.08
N GLU A 75 7.20 -2.98 3.32
CA GLU A 75 7.57 -2.21 4.50
C GLU A 75 9.09 -2.02 4.56
N LEU A 76 9.85 -3.10 4.38
CA LEU A 76 11.31 -3.08 4.41
C LEU A 76 11.89 -2.19 3.32
N PHE A 77 11.34 -2.21 2.10
CA PHE A 77 11.78 -1.34 1.00
C PHE A 77 11.51 0.14 1.28
N ALA A 78 10.33 0.47 1.80
CA ALA A 78 10.01 1.83 2.19
C ALA A 78 10.94 2.31 3.31
N HIS A 79 11.15 1.48 4.33
CA HIS A 79 12.01 1.77 5.47
C HIS A 79 13.48 1.94 5.06
N HIS A 80 14.00 1.08 4.16
CA HIS A 80 15.36 1.19 3.62
C HIS A 80 15.60 2.53 2.91
N ALA A 81 14.55 3.10 2.30
CA ALA A 81 14.59 4.42 1.68
C ALA A 81 14.20 5.56 2.65
N ASN A 82 14.22 5.32 3.97
CA ASN A 82 13.83 6.26 5.03
C ASN A 82 12.42 6.85 4.87
N ARG A 83 11.47 6.07 4.33
CA ARG A 83 10.07 6.46 4.17
C ARG A 83 9.18 5.63 5.08
N LYS A 84 8.06 6.21 5.51
CA LYS A 84 6.99 5.52 6.24
C LYS A 84 5.82 5.08 5.35
N ILE A 85 5.83 5.49 4.08
CA ILE A 85 4.75 5.26 3.13
C ILE A 85 5.34 4.54 1.92
N VAL A 86 4.74 3.40 1.59
CA VAL A 86 5.03 2.58 0.40
C VAL A 86 4.62 3.35 -0.84
N ASN A 87 5.46 3.31 -1.88
CA ASN A 87 5.17 3.89 -3.18
C ASN A 87 5.40 2.87 -4.31
N MET A 88 5.16 3.31 -5.55
CA MET A 88 5.25 2.42 -6.71
C MET A 88 6.66 1.83 -6.95
N ASN A 89 7.73 2.50 -6.53
CA ASN A 89 9.08 1.96 -6.67
C ASN A 89 9.27 0.73 -5.77
N ASP A 90 8.67 0.70 -4.59
CA ASP A 90 8.72 -0.45 -3.67
C ASP A 90 7.99 -1.66 -4.30
N VAL A 91 6.83 -1.41 -4.91
CA VAL A 91 6.05 -2.44 -5.63
C VAL A 91 6.81 -2.97 -6.85
N ILE A 92 7.49 -2.10 -7.60
CA ILE A 92 8.33 -2.54 -8.73
C ILE A 92 9.55 -3.33 -8.23
N LEU A 93 10.12 -2.94 -7.08
CA LEU A 93 11.28 -3.61 -6.49
C LEU A 93 10.93 -5.01 -5.98
N SER A 94 9.73 -5.27 -5.48
CA SER A 94 9.32 -6.63 -5.08
C SER A 94 9.39 -7.63 -6.25
N ALA A 95 9.21 -7.16 -7.49
CA ALA A 95 9.33 -7.96 -8.70
C ALA A 95 10.77 -8.11 -9.25
N HIS A 96 11.81 -7.64 -8.55
CA HIS A 96 13.19 -7.59 -9.07
C HIS A 96 13.76 -8.95 -9.54
N ARG A 97 13.28 -10.06 -8.98
CA ARG A 97 13.68 -11.42 -9.37
C ARG A 97 13.12 -11.85 -10.73
N ASN A 98 12.11 -11.14 -11.23
CA ASN A 98 11.50 -11.38 -12.54
C ASN A 98 11.50 -10.07 -13.35
N LYS A 99 12.52 -9.92 -14.20
CA LYS A 99 12.71 -8.73 -15.02
C LYS A 99 11.48 -8.39 -15.87
N HIS A 100 10.86 -9.38 -16.51
CA HIS A 100 9.68 -9.16 -17.35
C HIS A 100 8.49 -8.62 -16.53
N LEU A 101 8.27 -9.16 -15.33
CA LEU A 101 7.25 -8.67 -14.43
C LEU A 101 7.55 -7.23 -13.96
N ALA A 102 8.79 -6.95 -13.56
CA ALA A 102 9.20 -5.61 -13.15
C ALA A 102 9.01 -4.57 -14.28
N ASP A 103 9.34 -4.94 -15.53
CA ASP A 103 9.14 -4.09 -16.70
C ASP A 103 7.64 -3.84 -16.97
N THR A 104 6.81 -4.88 -16.81
CA THR A 104 5.33 -4.77 -16.93
C THR A 104 4.75 -3.83 -15.87
N LEU A 105 5.19 -3.94 -14.62
CA LEU A 105 4.78 -3.06 -13.52
C LEU A 105 5.22 -1.61 -13.73
N ARG A 106 6.42 -1.39 -14.29
CA ARG A 106 6.87 -0.03 -14.66
C ARG A 106 5.97 0.58 -15.73
N ALA A 107 5.67 -0.16 -16.79
CA ALA A 107 4.76 0.31 -17.83
C ALA A 107 3.39 0.67 -17.25
N PHE A 108 2.83 -0.20 -16.41
CA PHE A 108 1.55 0.06 -15.73
C PHE A 108 1.61 1.30 -14.83
N SER A 109 2.71 1.54 -14.11
CA SER A 109 2.91 2.76 -13.32
C SER A 109 2.85 4.04 -14.16
N HIS A 110 3.44 4.02 -15.36
CA HIS A 110 3.42 5.17 -16.26
C HIS A 110 2.00 5.45 -16.77
N ASP A 111 1.24 4.41 -17.11
CA ASP A 111 -0.15 4.53 -17.55
C ASP A 111 -1.07 5.10 -16.46
N LEU A 112 -0.86 4.73 -15.19
CA LEU A 112 -1.61 5.30 -14.08
C LEU A 112 -1.36 6.81 -13.93
N LYS A 113 -0.10 7.24 -14.04
CA LYS A 113 0.28 8.67 -13.98
C LYS A 113 -0.29 9.48 -15.14
N ALA A 114 -0.43 8.86 -16.32
CA ALA A 114 -1.04 9.51 -17.48
C ALA A 114 -2.57 9.66 -17.35
N LYS A 115 -3.22 8.82 -16.54
CA LYS A 115 -4.67 8.82 -16.32
C LYS A 115 -5.12 9.62 -15.10
N GLU A 116 -4.21 10.02 -14.21
CA GLU A 116 -4.57 10.94 -13.13
C GLU A 116 -4.97 12.30 -13.71
N PRO A 117 -6.15 12.84 -13.37
CA PRO A 117 -6.51 14.19 -13.76
C PRO A 117 -5.47 15.13 -13.16
N HIS A 118 -4.70 15.78 -14.02
CA HIS A 118 -3.69 16.76 -13.65
C HIS A 118 -4.35 17.78 -12.71
N SER A 119 -4.08 17.65 -11.41
CA SER A 119 -4.53 18.65 -10.45
C SER A 119 -3.71 19.91 -10.70
N GLU A 120 -4.26 20.79 -11.54
CA GLU A 120 -3.76 22.13 -11.74
C GLU A 120 -3.90 22.91 -10.43
N LYS A 121 -2.90 22.79 -9.55
CA LYS A 121 -2.63 23.82 -8.53
C LYS A 121 -1.50 24.72 -9.02
N LYS A 122 -1.81 25.48 -10.07
CA LYS A 122 -1.24 26.83 -10.23
C LYS A 122 -1.78 27.71 -9.12
N ARG A 123 -0.92 28.18 -8.21
CA ARG A 123 -0.93 29.47 -7.47
C ARG A 123 0.19 29.40 -6.42
N LYS A 124 1.11 30.35 -6.28
CA LYS A 124 1.43 31.60 -6.99
C LYS A 124 2.84 31.96 -6.49
N LYS A 125 3.84 32.15 -7.37
CA LYS A 125 5.11 32.80 -6.99
C LYS A 125 4.77 34.27 -6.72
N THR A 126 4.68 34.67 -5.45
CA THR A 126 4.54 36.07 -5.06
C THR A 126 5.90 36.75 -5.22
N SER A 127 6.14 37.32 -6.40
CA SER A 127 7.08 38.43 -6.54
C SER A 127 6.42 39.67 -5.93
N ASN A 128 6.79 40.03 -4.70
CA ASN A 128 6.40 41.33 -4.14
C ASN A 128 7.62 42.28 -4.27
N LYS A 129 7.52 43.22 -5.21
CA LYS A 129 8.47 44.31 -5.43
C LYS A 129 7.62 45.56 -5.62
N GLU A 130 7.63 46.44 -4.63
CA GLU A 130 7.21 47.85 -4.65
C GLU A 130 7.52 48.37 -3.23
N ASP A 131 8.59 49.12 -3.01
CA ASP A 131 8.87 50.53 -3.36
C ASP A 131 8.15 51.54 -2.44
N LYS A 132 8.97 52.49 -1.96
CA LYS A 132 8.70 53.81 -1.38
C LYS A 132 8.75 54.01 0.14
N GLY A 133 9.93 54.50 0.57
CA GLY A 133 10.14 55.31 1.76
C GLY A 133 10.82 56.64 1.42
N PHE A 134 9.99 57.65 1.10
CA PHE A 134 10.05 59.10 1.39
C PHE A 134 11.34 59.97 1.28
N PRO A 135 11.19 61.30 1.12
CA PRO A 135 12.04 62.14 0.26
C PRO A 135 12.93 63.15 1.02
N SER A 136 13.65 63.95 0.21
CA SER A 136 14.22 65.29 0.49
C SER A 136 15.74 65.30 0.48
N VAL A 137 16.34 66.10 -0.41
CA VAL A 137 17.14 67.28 -0.08
C VAL A 137 17.26 68.16 -1.34
N HIS A 138 17.03 69.47 -1.14
CA HIS A 138 17.16 70.58 -2.08
C HIS A 138 18.61 70.94 -2.46
N HIS A 139 18.84 71.35 -3.72
CA HIS A 139 19.91 72.29 -4.14
C HIS A 139 19.67 72.70 -5.63
N ILE A 140 19.04 73.83 -5.97
CA ILE A 140 19.53 75.21 -6.22
C ILE A 140 20.64 75.33 -7.29
N ASP A 141 20.23 75.57 -8.56
CA ASP A 141 20.50 76.70 -9.50
C ASP A 141 21.81 77.54 -9.40
N PRO A 142 22.32 78.18 -10.49
CA PRO A 142 21.59 78.72 -11.66
C PRO A 142 22.03 78.27 -13.06
#